data_AF-A0A1J5PA50-F1
#
_entry.id   AF-A0A1J5PA50-F1
#
_cell.length_a   1.000
_cell.length_b   1.000
_cell.length_c   1.000
_cell.angle_alpha   90.00
_cell.angle_beta   90.00
_cell.angle_gamma   90.00
#
_symmetry.space_group_name_H-M   'P 1'
#
loop_
_entity.id
_entity.type
_entity.pdbx_description
1 polymer ?
#
loop_
_entity_poly.entity_id
_entity_poly.type
_entity_poly.pdbx_seq_one_letter_code
_entity_poly.pdbx_strand_id
1 'polypeptide(L)'
;MNGMEQFKHLSYASSLCGKCTEVCPVKIDIHKMLLLNRRDAVNEHLVTPMEKYGWSAWKKGMLKRKWMDFFSGKTKNFFLKRFFKKTWGHYREMPTVAPKSFSQEWMERNGGRD
;
A
#
# COMPACT_ATOMS: atom_id res chain seq x y z
N MET A 1 -26.88 19.09 -11.02
CA MET A 1 -25.59 18.53 -11.47
C MET A 1 -25.22 17.40 -10.52
N ASN A 2 -24.87 16.22 -11.03
CA ASN A 2 -24.55 15.10 -10.15
C ASN A 2 -23.19 15.34 -9.46
N GLY A 3 -23.12 15.10 -8.16
CA GLY A 3 -21.95 15.43 -7.32
C GLY A 3 -20.92 14.29 -7.21
N MET A 4 -19.99 14.45 -6.25
CA MET A 4 -18.95 13.47 -5.95
C MET A 4 -19.49 12.09 -5.57
N GLU A 5 -20.69 12.01 -5.00
CA GLU A 5 -21.34 10.75 -4.64
C GLU A 5 -21.44 9.79 -5.84
N GLN A 6 -21.82 10.30 -7.01
CA GLN A 6 -21.97 9.51 -8.23
C GLN A 6 -20.65 9.37 -9.00
N PHE A 7 -19.80 10.42 -9.02
CA PHE A 7 -18.64 10.48 -9.90
C PHE A 7 -17.28 10.22 -9.24
N LYS A 8 -17.20 9.99 -7.92
CA LYS A 8 -15.92 9.71 -7.23
C LYS A 8 -15.11 8.59 -7.89
N HIS A 9 -15.77 7.56 -8.43
CA HIS A 9 -15.15 6.40 -9.06
C HIS A 9 -14.21 6.78 -10.22
N LEU A 10 -14.51 7.86 -10.95
CA LEU A 10 -13.66 8.39 -12.02
C LEU A 10 -12.30 8.84 -11.48
N SER A 11 -12.29 9.48 -10.31
CA SER A 11 -11.05 9.87 -9.65
C SER A 11 -10.26 8.66 -9.18
N TYR A 12 -10.92 7.57 -8.76
CA TYR A 12 -10.28 6.32 -8.33
C TYR A 12 -9.75 5.44 -9.47
N ALA A 13 -10.26 5.61 -10.70
CA ALA A 13 -9.81 4.85 -11.86
C ALA A 13 -8.37 5.19 -12.32
N SER A 14 -7.86 6.36 -11.96
CA SER A 14 -6.49 6.79 -12.30
C SER A 14 -5.43 6.09 -11.44
N SER A 15 -4.28 5.76 -12.01
CA SER A 15 -3.11 5.26 -11.25
C SER A 15 -2.31 6.37 -10.57
N LEU A 16 -2.66 7.64 -10.81
CA LEU A 16 -1.93 8.82 -10.34
C LEU A 16 -0.44 8.85 -10.76
N CYS A 17 -0.11 8.36 -11.96
CA CYS A 17 1.28 8.33 -12.46
C CYS A 17 1.88 9.70 -12.83
N GLY A 18 1.08 10.76 -12.87
CA GLY A 18 1.55 12.14 -13.14
C GLY A 18 1.82 12.51 -14.61
N LYS A 19 1.84 11.53 -15.54
CA LYS A 19 2.21 11.80 -16.94
C LYS A 19 1.33 12.84 -17.63
N CYS A 20 0.04 12.86 -17.32
CA CYS A 20 -0.91 13.82 -17.89
C CYS A 20 -0.54 15.28 -17.61
N THR A 21 0.06 15.57 -16.45
CA THR A 21 0.50 16.92 -16.09
C THR A 21 1.84 17.27 -16.71
N GLU A 22 2.74 16.29 -16.84
CA GLU A 22 4.03 16.48 -17.51
C GLU A 22 3.88 16.86 -18.98
N VAL A 23 2.95 16.21 -19.70
CA VAL A 23 2.75 16.45 -21.14
C VAL A 23 1.80 17.61 -21.46
N CYS A 24 1.15 18.20 -20.45
CA CYS A 24 0.10 19.17 -20.66
C CYS A 24 0.68 20.51 -21.19
N PRO A 25 0.30 20.97 -22.40
CA PRO A 25 0.85 22.19 -22.98
C PRO A 25 0.46 23.46 -22.22
N VAL A 26 -0.64 23.41 -21.48
CA VAL A 26 -1.20 24.53 -20.70
C VAL A 26 -1.00 24.36 -19.19
N LYS A 27 -0.17 23.38 -18.77
CA LYS A 27 0.23 23.16 -17.36
C LYS A 27 -0.93 22.90 -16.39
N ILE A 28 -1.97 22.18 -16.83
CA ILE A 28 -3.06 21.77 -15.95
C ILE A 28 -2.60 20.60 -15.07
N ASP A 29 -2.76 20.76 -13.77
CA ASP A 29 -2.38 19.77 -12.77
C ASP A 29 -3.50 18.74 -12.50
N ILE A 30 -3.88 17.99 -13.54
CA ILE A 30 -4.99 17.03 -13.47
C ILE A 30 -4.71 15.95 -12.40
N HIS A 31 -3.50 15.40 -12.34
CA HIS A 31 -3.20 14.32 -11.38
C HIS A 31 -3.38 14.77 -9.92
N LYS A 32 -2.98 16.01 -9.59
CA LYS A 32 -3.21 16.58 -8.25
C LYS A 32 -4.68 16.89 -8.00
N MET A 33 -5.41 17.38 -9.00
CA MET A 33 -6.86 17.58 -8.87
C MET A 33 -7.59 16.26 -8.55
N LEU A 34 -7.25 15.17 -9.23
CA LEU A 34 -7.82 13.85 -8.94
C LEU A 34 -7.48 13.38 -7.52
N LEU A 35 -6.26 13.67 -7.04
CA LEU A 35 -5.87 13.37 -5.66
C LEU A 35 -6.68 14.19 -4.65
N LEU A 36 -6.91 15.47 -4.90
CA LEU A 36 -7.75 16.33 -4.07
C LEU A 36 -9.20 15.83 -4.04
N ASN A 37 -9.76 15.45 -5.18
CA ASN A 37 -11.10 14.85 -5.25
C ASN A 37 -11.19 13.57 -4.40
N ARG A 38 -10.17 12.70 -4.40
CA ARG A 38 -10.13 11.52 -3.52
C ARG A 38 -10.11 11.90 -2.05
N ARG A 39 -9.34 12.92 -1.68
CA ARG A 39 -9.31 13.44 -0.29
C ARG A 39 -10.68 13.96 0.12
N ASP A 40 -11.31 14.75 -0.73
CA ASP A 40 -12.59 15.38 -0.45
C ASP A 40 -13.71 14.31 -0.37
N ALA A 41 -13.68 13.27 -1.22
CA ALA A 41 -14.57 12.11 -1.10
C ALA A 41 -14.47 11.38 0.26
N VAL A 42 -13.28 11.30 0.85
CA VAL A 42 -13.07 10.72 2.19
C VAL A 42 -13.60 11.64 3.28
N ASN A 43 -13.35 12.94 3.15
CA ASN A 43 -13.82 13.96 4.10
C ASN A 43 -15.34 14.06 4.13
N GLU A 44 -15.99 13.94 2.97
CA GLU A 44 -17.45 13.90 2.80
C GLU A 44 -18.07 12.55 3.17
N HIS A 45 -17.27 11.60 3.67
CA HIS A 45 -17.73 10.26 4.07
C HIS A 45 -18.39 9.44 2.97
N LEU A 46 -18.04 9.71 1.71
CA LEU A 46 -18.53 8.97 0.55
C LEU A 46 -17.81 7.63 0.37
N VAL A 47 -16.70 7.38 1.06
CA VAL A 47 -15.99 6.09 1.03
C VAL A 47 -16.65 5.04 1.91
N THR A 48 -16.46 3.76 1.58
CA THR A 48 -17.06 2.68 2.37
C THR A 48 -16.44 2.60 3.77
N PRO A 49 -17.23 2.36 4.83
CA PRO A 49 -16.69 2.25 6.19
C PRO A 49 -15.64 1.14 6.33
N MET A 50 -15.81 0.04 5.60
CA MET A 50 -14.88 -1.08 5.56
C MET A 50 -13.51 -0.67 5.01
N GLU A 51 -13.47 0.11 3.94
CA GLU A 51 -12.24 0.64 3.37
C GLU A 51 -11.51 1.56 4.38
N LYS A 52 -12.25 2.46 5.03
CA LYS A 52 -11.69 3.35 6.07
C LYS A 52 -11.06 2.55 7.23
N TYR A 53 -11.73 1.50 7.68
CA TYR A 53 -11.20 0.62 8.72
C TYR A 53 -9.97 -0.14 8.24
N GLY A 54 -10.00 -0.69 7.01
CA GLY A 54 -8.88 -1.40 6.40
C GLY A 54 -7.62 -0.54 6.34
N TRP A 55 -7.74 0.70 5.85
CA TRP A 55 -6.62 1.65 5.81
C TRP A 55 -6.11 2.05 7.19
N SER A 56 -7.01 2.24 8.17
CA SER A 56 -6.64 2.56 9.55
C SER A 56 -5.88 1.41 10.22
N ALA A 57 -6.35 0.17 10.03
CA ALA A 57 -5.70 -1.02 10.52
C ALA A 57 -4.31 -1.21 9.86
N TRP A 58 -4.25 -1.07 8.53
CA TRP A 58 -3.00 -1.14 7.79
C TRP A 58 -1.99 -0.08 8.27
N LYS A 59 -2.41 1.18 8.42
CA LYS A 59 -1.58 2.27 8.95
C LYS A 59 -1.04 1.92 10.34
N LYS A 60 -1.90 1.45 11.25
CA LYS A 60 -1.50 1.08 12.61
C LYS A 60 -0.52 -0.11 12.61
N GLY A 61 -0.72 -1.08 11.73
CA GLY A 61 0.16 -2.24 11.58
C GLY A 61 1.53 -1.86 11.03
N MET A 62 1.57 -1.06 9.96
CA MET A 62 2.82 -0.64 9.30
C MET A 62 3.65 0.33 10.14
N LEU A 63 3.00 1.22 10.91
CA LEU A 63 3.71 2.14 11.80
C LEU A 63 4.34 1.44 13.01
N LYS A 64 3.83 0.27 13.42
CA LYS A 64 4.37 -0.47 14.56
C LYS A 64 5.38 -1.52 14.08
N ARG A 65 6.67 -1.17 14.12
CA ARG A 65 7.76 -2.06 13.69
C ARG A 65 7.72 -3.44 14.34
N LYS A 66 7.43 -3.51 15.64
CA LYS A 66 7.29 -4.76 16.41
C LYS A 66 6.25 -5.71 15.83
N TRP A 67 5.15 -5.20 15.26
CA TRP A 67 4.13 -6.03 14.61
C TRP A 67 4.62 -6.61 13.29
N MET A 68 5.43 -5.87 12.53
CA MET A 68 6.04 -6.36 11.29
C MET A 68 7.11 -7.43 11.53
N ASP A 69 7.84 -7.31 12.63
CA ASP A 69 8.90 -8.23 13.05
C ASP A 69 8.40 -9.41 13.91
N PHE A 70 7.16 -9.37 14.37
CA PHE A 70 6.55 -10.46 15.16
C PHE A 70 6.54 -11.79 14.40
N PHE A 71 6.32 -11.75 13.08
CA PHE A 71 6.43 -12.93 12.23
C PHE A 71 7.85 -13.02 11.64
N SER A 72 8.65 -13.96 12.16
CA SER A 72 10.00 -14.29 11.65
C SER A 72 9.99 -14.70 10.18
N GLY A 73 11.12 -14.54 9.48
CA GLY A 73 11.28 -15.01 8.09
C GLY A 73 11.03 -16.51 7.93
N LYS A 74 11.30 -17.33 8.95
CA LYS A 74 11.05 -18.78 8.91
C LYS A 74 9.55 -19.12 8.85
N THR A 75 8.73 -18.47 9.67
CA THR A 75 7.28 -18.67 9.65
C THR A 75 6.68 -18.12 8.37
N LYS A 76 7.13 -16.94 7.91
CA LYS A 76 6.73 -16.36 6.61
C LYS A 76 7.02 -17.32 5.45
N ASN A 77 8.21 -17.92 5.40
CA ASN A 77 8.57 -18.91 4.37
C ASN A 77 7.72 -20.19 4.42
N PHE A 78 7.40 -20.68 5.62
CA PHE A 78 6.52 -21.83 5.77
C PHE A 78 5.11 -21.55 5.23
N PHE A 79 4.52 -20.42 5.62
CA PHE A 79 3.20 -20.00 5.14
C PHE A 79 3.18 -19.78 3.62
N LEU A 80 4.19 -19.09 3.08
CA LEU A 80 4.32 -18.86 1.64
C LEU A 80 4.40 -20.18 0.86
N LYS A 81 5.26 -21.12 1.27
CA LYS A 81 5.40 -22.42 0.62
C LYS A 81 4.14 -23.30 0.75
N ARG A 82 3.37 -23.15 1.84
CA ARG A 82 2.18 -23.98 2.09
C ARG A 82 0.96 -23.49 1.33
N PHE A 83 0.71 -22.18 1.33
CA PHE A 83 -0.53 -21.61 0.82
C PHE A 83 -0.41 -21.04 -0.60
N PHE A 84 0.76 -20.55 -1.01
CA PHE A 84 0.93 -19.84 -2.28
C PHE A 84 1.63 -20.66 -3.38
N LYS A 85 2.08 -21.89 -3.08
CA LYS A 85 2.75 -22.77 -4.06
C LYS A 85 1.93 -23.04 -5.32
N LYS A 86 0.60 -23.15 -5.20
CA LYS A 86 -0.28 -23.40 -6.37
C LYS A 86 -0.57 -22.12 -7.16
N THR A 87 -0.64 -20.98 -6.50
CA THR A 87 -0.95 -19.67 -7.12
C THR A 87 0.27 -19.06 -7.79
N TRP A 88 1.48 -19.37 -7.32
CA TRP A 88 2.71 -18.76 -7.82
C TRP A 88 3.16 -19.27 -9.21
N GLY A 89 2.50 -20.30 -9.73
CA GLY A 89 2.75 -20.88 -11.05
C GLY A 89 3.67 -22.10 -11.00
N HIS A 90 3.52 -23.00 -11.98
CA HIS A 90 4.20 -24.30 -12.01
C HIS A 90 5.73 -24.19 -12.24
N TYR A 91 6.19 -23.12 -12.89
CA TYR A 91 7.58 -22.92 -13.27
C TYR A 91 8.32 -21.85 -12.44
N ARG A 92 7.67 -21.30 -11.39
CA ARG A 92 8.28 -20.25 -10.57
C ARG A 92 8.62 -20.79 -9.20
N GLU A 93 9.86 -20.59 -8.80
CA GLU A 93 10.26 -20.82 -7.42
C GLU A 93 9.71 -19.71 -6.52
N MET A 94 9.30 -20.09 -5.32
CA MET A 94 8.82 -19.13 -4.33
C MET A 94 9.99 -18.29 -3.81
N PRO A 95 9.87 -16.96 -3.77
CA PRO A 95 10.90 -16.11 -3.18
C PRO A 95 11.07 -16.48 -1.70
N THR A 96 12.32 -16.70 -1.28
CA THR A 96 12.64 -16.96 0.12
C THR A 96 12.79 -15.63 0.85
N VAL A 97 11.93 -15.39 1.82
CA VAL A 97 12.02 -14.25 2.72
C VAL A 97 13.23 -14.44 3.63
N ALA A 98 14.07 -13.41 3.75
CA ALA A 98 15.22 -13.42 4.64
C ALA A 98 14.79 -13.69 6.10
N PRO A 99 15.58 -14.44 6.89
CA PRO A 99 15.23 -14.79 8.27
C PRO A 99 15.12 -13.57 9.18
N LYS A 100 15.97 -12.56 8.93
CA LYS A 100 16.00 -11.28 9.63
C LYS A 100 15.49 -10.17 8.70
N SER A 101 14.84 -9.18 9.28
CA SER A 101 14.45 -7.97 8.56
C SER A 101 15.57 -6.94 8.57
N PHE A 102 15.58 -6.01 7.61
CA PHE A 102 16.63 -4.97 7.51
C PHE A 102 16.83 -4.21 8.83
N SER A 103 15.76 -3.86 9.53
CA SER A 103 15.86 -3.18 10.84
C SER A 103 16.51 -4.03 11.92
N GLN A 104 16.29 -5.36 11.91
CA GLN A 104 16.93 -6.26 12.86
C GLN A 104 18.43 -6.35 12.57
N GLU A 105 18.79 -6.49 11.30
CA GLU A 105 20.20 -6.46 10.87
C GLU A 105 20.87 -5.12 11.19
N TRP A 106 20.15 -4.00 11.03
CA TRP A 106 20.64 -2.67 11.38
C TRP A 106 20.88 -2.51 12.88
N MET A 107 19.93 -2.92 13.72
CA MET A 107 20.08 -2.89 15.18
C MET A 107 21.26 -3.76 15.64
N GLU A 108 21.43 -4.95 15.05
CA GLU A 108 22.54 -5.85 15.36
C GLU A 108 23.90 -5.28 14.96
N ARG A 109 24.00 -4.63 13.79
CA ARG A 109 25.26 -4.07 13.27
C ARG A 109 25.67 -2.78 13.96
N ASN A 110 24.71 -1.91 14.28
CA ASN A 110 24.98 -0.56 14.79
C ASN A 110 24.67 -0.37 16.28
N GLY A 111 24.29 -1.43 16.99
CA GLY A 111 24.15 -1.44 18.44
C GLY A 111 22.99 -0.61 18.99
N GLY A 112 21.91 -0.43 18.22
CA GLY A 112 20.72 0.30 18.68
C GLY A 112 20.93 1.79 18.94
N ARG A 113 21.85 2.44 18.22
CA ARG A 113 21.87 3.90 18.13
C ARG A 113 20.78 4.35 17.15
N ASP A 114 19.67 4.80 17.72
CA ASP A 114 18.61 5.55 17.06
C ASP A 114 19.07 6.98 16.73
#